data_AF-A0A2A4IYJ4-F1
#
_entry.id   AF-A0A2A4IYJ4-F1
#
_cell.length_a   1.000
_cell.length_b   1.000
_cell.length_c   1.000
_cell.angle_alpha   90.00
_cell.angle_beta   90.00
_cell.angle_gamma   90.00
#
_symmetry.space_group_name_H-M   'P 1'
#
loop_
_entity.id
_entity.type
_entity.pdbx_description
1 polymer ?
#
loop_
_entity_poly.entity_id
_entity_poly.type
_entity_poly.pdbx_seq_one_letter_code
_entity_poly.pdbx_strand_id
1 'polypeptide(L)'
;MSAFAGAVYCALSQYFRYNSEPVVVSLQRDYRTWWTTFPAVTACFLDRVQPDKAKELIEDTWNVTEDSDPEKYRYYYEFIELVADVSFRSNLQNFWKYQTDDTVKDIDLLDMALAVHPSSVLQVIVSNSEHE
;
A
#
# COMPACT_ATOMS: atom_id res chain seq x y z
N MET A 1 -51.15 3.58 46.77
CA MET A 1 -49.92 4.36 46.47
C MET A 1 -48.93 3.60 45.59
N SER A 2 -48.79 2.28 45.75
CA SER A 2 -47.81 1.47 44.99
C SER A 2 -48.01 1.48 43.47
N ALA A 3 -49.26 1.47 43.00
CA ALA A 3 -49.55 1.53 41.56
C ALA A 3 -49.18 2.89 40.92
N PHE A 4 -49.39 3.98 41.64
CA PHE A 4 -49.03 5.32 41.18
C PHE A 4 -47.52 5.50 41.11
N ALA A 5 -46.79 5.06 42.14
CA ALA A 5 -45.33 5.11 42.15
C ALA A 5 -44.72 4.27 41.01
N GLY A 6 -45.29 3.10 40.72
CA GLY A 6 -44.87 2.26 39.59
C GLY A 6 -45.08 2.95 38.24
N ALA A 7 -46.24 3.60 38.04
CA ALA A 7 -46.52 4.34 36.81
C ALA A 7 -45.54 5.50 36.58
N VAL A 8 -45.23 6.27 37.63
CA VAL A 8 -44.26 7.38 37.57
C VAL A 8 -42.86 6.88 37.24
N TYR A 9 -42.43 5.77 37.85
CA TYR A 9 -41.12 5.17 37.60
C TYR A 9 -40.96 4.72 36.13
N CYS A 10 -41.96 4.01 35.59
CA CYS A 10 -41.94 3.59 34.19
C CYS A 10 -41.91 4.77 33.22
N ALA A 11 -42.69 5.83 33.48
CA ALA A 11 -42.73 7.03 32.64
C ALA A 11 -41.36 7.72 32.58
N LEU A 12 -40.70 7.91 33.73
CA LEU A 12 -39.37 8.52 33.79
C LEU A 12 -38.31 7.66 33.09
N SER A 13 -38.34 6.34 33.30
CA SER A 13 -37.39 5.42 32.65
C SER A 13 -37.48 5.48 31.13
N GLN A 14 -38.70 5.50 30.58
CA GLN A 14 -38.90 5.59 29.14
C GLN A 14 -38.53 6.99 28.60
N TYR A 15 -38.78 8.04 29.36
CA TYR A 15 -38.34 9.41 29.01
C TYR A 15 -36.81 9.52 28.92
N PHE A 16 -36.07 8.94 29.87
CA PHE A 16 -34.61 8.90 29.82
C PHE A 16 -34.09 8.08 28.64
N ARG A 17 -34.70 6.92 28.35
CA ARG A 17 -34.33 6.10 27.17
C ARG A 17 -34.63 6.80 25.86
N TYR A 18 -35.68 7.61 25.78
CA TYR A 18 -35.98 8.43 24.61
C TYR A 18 -34.93 9.54 24.42
N ASN A 19 -34.56 10.24 25.50
CA ASN A 19 -33.56 11.31 25.47
C ASN A 19 -32.12 10.81 25.25
N SER A 20 -31.85 9.51 25.39
CA SER A 20 -30.53 8.93 25.13
C SER A 20 -30.31 8.53 23.67
N GLU A 21 -31.26 8.81 22.77
CA GLU A 21 -31.18 8.53 21.33
C GLU A 21 -30.61 7.13 21.00
N PRO A 22 -31.19 6.04 21.55
CA PRO A 22 -30.63 4.71 21.36
C PRO A 22 -30.82 4.26 19.91
N VAL A 23 -29.71 4.04 19.22
CA VAL A 23 -29.69 3.51 17.85
C VAL A 23 -29.61 1.98 17.90
N VAL A 24 -30.44 1.32 17.09
CA VAL A 24 -30.38 -0.13 16.89
C VAL A 24 -29.86 -0.38 15.48
N VAL A 25 -28.76 -1.12 15.37
CA VAL A 25 -28.21 -1.56 14.08
C VAL A 25 -28.72 -2.98 13.81
N SER A 26 -29.45 -3.16 12.72
CA SER A 26 -29.87 -4.47 12.23
C SER A 26 -29.09 -4.82 10.96
N LEU A 27 -28.51 -6.01 10.91
CA LEU A 27 -27.81 -6.52 9.73
C LEU A 27 -28.76 -7.41 8.94
N GLN A 28 -28.98 -7.08 7.68
CA GLN A 28 -29.71 -7.91 6.73
C GLN A 28 -28.80 -8.22 5.56
N ARG A 29 -28.88 -9.44 5.04
CA ARG A 29 -28.14 -9.84 3.84
C ARG A 29 -29.11 -9.92 2.67
N ASP A 30 -28.93 -9.01 1.72
CA ASP A 30 -29.67 -9.05 0.47
C ASP A 30 -28.92 -9.90 -0.56
N TYR A 31 -29.49 -11.04 -0.91
CA TYR A 31 -28.94 -11.99 -1.88
C TYR A 31 -29.59 -11.89 -3.27
N ARG A 32 -30.73 -11.21 -3.39
CA ARG A 32 -31.56 -11.26 -4.60
C ARG A 32 -31.44 -9.98 -5.44
N THR A 33 -31.02 -8.88 -4.84
CA THR A 33 -30.90 -7.56 -5.49
C THR A 33 -29.44 -7.08 -5.59
N TRP A 34 -28.47 -7.98 -5.43
CA TRP A 34 -27.05 -7.66 -5.42
C TRP A 34 -26.52 -7.46 -6.85
N TRP A 35 -26.66 -6.25 -7.41
CA TRP A 35 -25.81 -5.76 -8.50
C TRP A 35 -24.63 -4.99 -7.90
N THR A 36 -23.58 -5.67 -7.45
CA THR A 36 -22.41 -4.89 -7.01
C THR A 36 -21.58 -4.41 -8.16
N THR A 37 -21.38 -3.10 -8.20
CA THR A 37 -20.27 -2.50 -8.93
C THR A 37 -18.96 -3.17 -8.52
N PHE A 38 -18.13 -3.47 -9.50
CA PHE A 38 -16.79 -4.00 -9.25
C PHE A 38 -16.02 -3.04 -8.33
N PRO A 39 -15.51 -3.50 -7.18
CA PRO A 39 -14.82 -2.62 -6.24
C PRO A 39 -13.46 -2.18 -6.80
N ALA A 40 -12.93 -1.08 -6.29
CA ALA A 40 -11.55 -0.69 -6.59
C ALA A 40 -10.58 -1.75 -6.03
N VAL A 41 -9.69 -2.24 -6.87
CA VAL A 41 -8.62 -3.17 -6.49
C VAL A 41 -7.29 -2.45 -6.60
N THR A 42 -6.57 -2.36 -5.48
CA THR A 42 -5.20 -1.83 -5.44
C THR A 42 -4.25 -2.97 -5.14
N ALA A 43 -3.27 -3.18 -6.00
CA ALA A 43 -2.17 -4.12 -5.78
C ALA A 43 -0.85 -3.36 -5.74
N CYS A 44 0.02 -3.75 -4.81
CA CYS A 44 1.38 -3.23 -4.68
C CYS A 44 2.36 -4.37 -4.90
N PHE A 45 3.49 -4.07 -5.54
CA PHE A 45 4.59 -5.02 -5.62
C PHE A 45 5.25 -5.15 -4.25
N LEU A 46 5.58 -6.39 -3.86
CA LEU A 46 6.40 -6.65 -2.69
C LEU A 46 7.85 -6.25 -2.98
N ASP A 47 8.36 -6.71 -4.12
CA ASP A 47 9.68 -6.33 -4.63
C ASP A 47 9.54 -5.15 -5.60
N ARG A 48 10.16 -4.03 -5.25
CA ARG A 48 10.07 -2.77 -6.02
C ARG A 48 11.10 -2.65 -7.12
N VAL A 49 12.02 -3.61 -7.21
CA VAL A 49 13.13 -3.62 -8.17
C VAL A 49 12.94 -4.79 -9.13
N GLN A 50 12.94 -4.50 -10.42
CA GLN A 50 13.04 -5.51 -11.46
C GLN A 50 14.52 -5.79 -11.77
N PRO A 51 15.00 -7.04 -11.62
CA PRO A 51 16.43 -7.36 -11.72
C PRO A 51 17.02 -7.06 -13.10
N ASP A 52 16.26 -7.31 -14.17
CA ASP A 52 16.71 -7.04 -15.55
C ASP A 52 16.97 -5.54 -15.78
N LYS A 53 16.04 -4.69 -15.33
CA LYS A 53 16.16 -3.23 -15.44
C LYS A 53 17.26 -2.66 -14.55
N ALA A 54 17.46 -3.24 -13.37
CA ALA A 54 18.54 -2.85 -12.49
C ALA A 54 19.91 -3.17 -13.12
N LYS A 55 20.05 -4.33 -13.77
CA LYS A 55 21.28 -4.69 -14.50
C LYS A 55 21.57 -3.70 -15.62
N GLU A 56 20.58 -3.40 -16.46
CA GLU A 56 20.72 -2.42 -17.55
C GLU A 56 21.11 -1.04 -17.04
N LEU A 57 20.51 -0.58 -15.93
CA LEU A 57 20.81 0.72 -15.33
C LEU A 57 22.24 0.80 -14.79
N ILE A 58 22.75 -0.28 -14.17
CA ILE A 58 24.12 -0.33 -13.65
C ILE A 58 25.13 -0.26 -14.79
N GLU A 59 24.85 -1.00 -15.88
CA GLU A 59 25.68 -1.00 -17.08
C GLU A 59 25.70 0.39 -17.74
N ASP A 60 24.57 1.07 -17.85
CA ASP A 60 24.48 2.40 -18.46
C ASP A 60 25.16 3.50 -17.61
N THR A 61 24.98 3.45 -16.29
CA THR A 61 25.44 4.52 -15.38
C THR A 61 26.92 4.39 -15.03
N TRP A 62 27.39 3.18 -14.71
CA TRP A 62 28.74 2.95 -14.20
C TRP A 62 29.61 2.07 -15.11
N ASN A 63 29.07 1.53 -16.21
CA ASN A 63 29.77 0.63 -17.12
C ASN A 63 30.37 -0.59 -16.40
N VAL A 64 29.60 -1.14 -15.45
CA VAL A 64 29.96 -2.32 -14.65
C VAL A 64 29.00 -3.46 -14.97
N THR A 65 29.55 -4.59 -15.39
CA THR A 65 28.82 -5.86 -15.53
C THR A 65 29.19 -6.82 -14.41
N GLU A 66 28.31 -7.79 -14.12
CA GLU A 66 28.56 -8.86 -13.15
C GLU A 66 29.85 -9.65 -13.44
N ASP A 67 30.19 -9.84 -14.72
CA ASP A 67 31.41 -10.53 -15.15
C ASP A 67 32.67 -9.66 -15.04
N SER A 68 32.54 -8.34 -15.06
CA SER A 68 33.69 -7.42 -15.05
C SER A 68 34.21 -7.16 -13.64
N ASP A 69 33.33 -6.82 -12.70
CA ASP A 69 33.66 -6.50 -11.32
C ASP A 69 32.47 -6.87 -10.41
N PRO A 70 32.44 -8.11 -9.88
CA PRO A 70 31.30 -8.62 -9.13
C PRO A 70 31.11 -7.90 -7.79
N GLU A 71 32.18 -7.38 -7.18
CA GLU A 71 32.08 -6.66 -5.92
C GLU A 71 31.44 -5.28 -6.10
N LYS A 72 31.84 -4.53 -7.14
CA LYS A 72 31.22 -3.25 -7.46
C LYS A 72 29.80 -3.40 -7.98
N TYR A 73 29.55 -4.41 -8.81
CA TYR A 73 28.20 -4.71 -9.27
C TYR A 73 27.24 -4.90 -8.09
N ARG A 74 27.63 -5.71 -7.10
CA ARG A 74 26.84 -5.91 -5.88
C ARG A 74 26.67 -4.63 -5.07
N TYR A 75 27.70 -3.78 -4.99
CA TYR A 75 27.63 -2.51 -4.28
C TYR A 75 26.57 -1.56 -4.91
N TYR A 76 26.57 -1.41 -6.23
CA TYR A 76 25.61 -0.57 -6.93
C TYR A 76 24.20 -1.18 -6.93
N TYR A 77 24.09 -2.50 -6.99
CA TYR A 77 22.80 -3.19 -6.86
C TYR A 77 22.16 -2.96 -5.48
N GLU A 78 22.94 -3.12 -4.39
CA GLU A 78 22.47 -2.82 -3.03
C GLU A 78 22.07 -1.35 -2.86
N PHE A 79 22.72 -0.43 -3.59
CA PHE A 79 22.35 0.98 -3.60
C PHE A 79 20.99 1.20 -4.28
N ILE A 80 20.78 0.63 -5.46
CA ILE A 80 19.50 0.72 -6.20
C ILE A 80 18.36 0.13 -5.38
N GLU A 81 18.58 -1.01 -4.74
CA GLU A 81 17.60 -1.65 -3.85
C GLU A 81 17.23 -0.73 -2.68
N LEU A 82 18.23 -0.11 -2.06
CA LEU A 82 18.01 0.84 -0.98
C LEU A 82 17.23 2.09 -1.44
N VAL A 83 17.51 2.59 -2.65
CA VAL A 83 16.78 3.72 -3.25
C VAL A 83 15.33 3.36 -3.53
N ALA A 84 15.05 2.18 -4.08
CA ALA A 84 13.69 1.73 -4.41
C ALA A 84 12.83 1.39 -3.17
N ASP A 85 13.45 0.85 -2.11
CA ASP A 85 12.77 0.49 -0.85
C ASP A 85 13.04 1.47 0.30
N VAL A 86 13.42 2.72 -0.01
CA VAL A 86 13.65 3.72 1.03
C VAL A 86 12.36 4.00 1.80
N SER A 87 12.47 3.94 3.13
CA SER A 87 11.42 4.34 4.05
C SER A 87 12.03 5.18 5.16
N PHE A 88 11.40 6.32 5.43
CA PHE A 88 11.83 7.29 6.44
C PHE A 88 12.02 6.66 7.83
N ARG A 89 11.22 5.63 8.16
CA ARG A 89 11.21 5.04 9.50
C ARG A 89 12.19 3.90 9.72
N SER A 90 12.53 3.14 8.67
CA SER A 90 13.30 1.89 8.82
C SER A 90 14.70 1.98 8.23
N ASN A 91 14.84 2.47 7.00
CA ASN A 91 16.03 2.16 6.18
C ASN A 91 16.81 3.41 5.76
N LEU A 92 16.35 4.61 6.09
CA LEU A 92 17.01 5.86 5.69
C LEU A 92 18.47 5.99 6.21
N GLN A 93 18.78 5.36 7.35
CA GLN A 93 20.12 5.41 7.94
C GLN A 93 21.16 4.65 7.09
N ASN A 94 20.72 3.69 6.27
CA ASN A 94 21.60 2.85 5.46
C ASN A 94 22.30 3.65 4.36
N PHE A 95 21.81 4.85 4.02
CA PHE A 95 22.45 5.76 3.07
C PHE A 95 23.81 6.28 3.56
N TRP A 96 24.11 6.20 4.86
CA TRP A 96 25.42 6.63 5.38
C TRP A 96 26.60 5.85 4.79
N LYS A 97 26.40 4.60 4.34
CA LYS A 97 27.42 3.79 3.64
C LYS A 97 27.89 4.45 2.33
N TYR A 98 27.05 5.27 1.71
CA TYR A 98 27.26 5.86 0.39
C TYR A 98 27.64 7.35 0.45
N GLN A 99 27.72 7.94 1.65
CA GLN A 99 27.94 9.37 1.84
C GLN A 99 29.27 9.90 1.28
N THR A 100 30.31 9.05 1.29
CA THR A 100 31.67 9.42 0.87
C THR A 100 31.96 9.08 -0.59
N ASP A 101 31.02 8.46 -1.30
CA ASP A 101 31.22 8.01 -2.67
C ASP A 101 30.72 9.10 -3.64
N ASP A 102 31.65 9.70 -4.38
CA ASP A 102 31.34 10.71 -5.39
C ASP A 102 30.63 10.12 -6.61
N THR A 103 30.67 8.80 -6.83
CA THR A 103 30.03 8.14 -7.99
C THR A 103 28.51 8.10 -7.93
N VAL A 104 27.92 8.35 -6.75
CA VAL A 104 26.46 8.31 -6.51
C VAL A 104 25.88 9.66 -6.09
N LYS A 105 26.70 10.71 -6.02
CA LYS A 105 26.37 11.99 -5.39
C LYS A 105 25.47 12.90 -6.23
N ASP A 106 25.65 12.88 -7.56
CA ASP A 106 24.95 13.76 -8.51
C ASP A 106 23.88 13.00 -9.32
N ILE A 107 23.31 11.94 -8.75
CA ILE A 107 22.30 11.10 -9.39
C ILE A 107 20.90 11.50 -8.90
N ASP A 108 19.95 11.59 -9.84
CA ASP A 108 18.54 11.72 -9.48
C ASP A 108 17.97 10.39 -8.97
N LEU A 109 17.76 10.31 -7.66
CA LEU A 109 17.26 9.12 -6.98
C LEU A 109 15.83 8.76 -7.37
N LEU A 110 15.00 9.75 -7.75
CA LEU A 110 13.63 9.50 -8.17
C LEU A 110 13.61 8.84 -9.54
N ASP A 111 14.37 9.38 -10.48
CA ASP A 111 14.47 8.82 -11.83
C ASP A 111 15.05 7.41 -11.78
N MET A 112 16.04 7.16 -10.92
CA MET A 112 16.58 5.83 -10.66
C MET A 112 15.51 4.86 -10.13
N ALA A 113 14.73 5.27 -9.12
CA ALA A 113 13.66 4.43 -8.56
C ALA A 113 12.58 4.11 -9.61
N LEU A 114 12.25 5.08 -10.47
CA LEU A 114 11.27 4.88 -11.56
C LEU A 114 11.80 3.97 -12.66
N ALA A 115 13.09 4.09 -13.01
CA ALA A 115 13.73 3.28 -14.05
C ALA A 115 13.71 1.79 -13.70
N VAL A 116 13.93 1.43 -12.44
CA VAL A 116 13.98 0.02 -11.99
C VAL A 116 12.62 -0.55 -11.57
N HIS A 117 11.59 0.28 -11.53
CA HIS A 117 10.27 -0.12 -11.06
C HIS A 117 9.63 -1.19 -11.98
N PRO A 118 9.02 -2.25 -11.42
CA PRO A 118 8.34 -3.27 -12.20
C PRO A 118 7.15 -2.69 -12.97
N SER A 119 7.04 -3.04 -14.25
CA SER A 119 5.94 -2.61 -15.11
C SER A 119 5.08 -3.82 -15.49
N SER A 120 4.13 -4.17 -14.64
CA SER A 120 3.18 -5.25 -14.89
C SER A 120 1.76 -4.70 -14.90
N VAL A 121 1.02 -4.95 -15.98
CA VAL A 121 -0.40 -4.58 -16.06
C VAL A 121 -1.21 -5.66 -15.36
N LEU A 122 -2.06 -5.26 -14.42
CA LEU A 122 -3.02 -6.18 -13.80
C LEU A 122 -4.02 -6.64 -14.86
N GLN A 123 -3.96 -7.92 -15.23
CA GLN A 123 -4.98 -8.53 -16.08
C GLN A 123 -6.21 -8.86 -15.23
N VAL A 124 -7.16 -7.94 -15.20
CA VAL A 124 -8.43 -8.14 -14.48
C VAL A 124 -9.47 -8.70 -15.45
N ILE A 125 -9.93 -9.92 -15.21
CA ILE A 125 -11.06 -10.51 -15.91
C ILE A 125 -12.31 -10.19 -15.08
N VAL A 126 -13.19 -9.35 -15.61
CA VAL A 126 -14.49 -9.05 -14.99
C VAL A 126 -15.54 -9.95 -15.63
N SER A 127 -16.37 -10.58 -14.79
CA SER A 127 -17.55 -11.30 -15.24
C SER A 127 -18.56 -10.30 -15.80
N ASN A 128 -18.68 -10.22 -17.12
CA ASN A 128 -19.67 -9.36 -17.76
C ASN A 128 -21.07 -10.00 -17.56
N SER A 129 -21.99 -9.30 -16.91
CA SER A 129 -23.42 -9.64 -16.97
C SER A 129 -24.10 -8.70 -17.96
N GLU A 130 -23.76 -8.82 -19.24
CA GLU A 130 -24.63 -8.36 -20.31
C GLU A 130 -25.83 -9.30 -20.34
N HIS A 131 -26.86 -8.95 -19.57
CA HIS A 131 -28.20 -9.47 -19.76
C HIS A 131 -29.01 -8.43 -20.56
N GLU A 132 -29.50 -8.89 -21.71
CA GLU A 132 -30.60 -8.32 -22.50
C GLU A 132 -31.77 -7.78 -21.66
#